data_AF-A0A0T6ZR59-F1
#
_entry.id   AF-A0A0T6ZR59-F1
#
_cell.length_a   1.000
_cell.length_b   1.000
_cell.length_c   1.000
_cell.angle_alpha   90.00
_cell.angle_beta   90.00
_cell.angle_gamma   90.00
#
_symmetry.space_group_name_H-M   'P 1'
#
loop_
_entity.id
_entity.type
_entity.pdbx_description
1 polymer ?
#
loop_
_entity_poly.entity_id
_entity_poly.type
_entity_poly.pdbx_seq_one_letter_code
_entity_poly.pdbx_strand_id
1 'polypeptide(L)' 'MKLVAAIAIADPDLSLRDIAAQLDQMGERPVRGGKKWQPSSVRDLLDEAHRFGLIRR' A
#
# COMPACT_ATOMS: atom_id res chain seq x y z
N MET A 1 -4.37 -3.39 -3.53
CA MET A 1 -3.23 -3.58 -4.45
C MET A 1 -3.04 -2.36 -5.35
N LYS A 2 -3.93 -2.08 -6.32
CA LYS A 2 -3.78 -0.95 -7.27
C LYS A 2 -3.59 0.42 -6.62
N LEU A 3 -4.40 0.77 -5.61
CA LEU A 3 -4.27 2.06 -4.92
C LEU A 3 -2.94 2.18 -4.15
N VAL A 4 -2.52 1.11 -3.47
CA VAL A 4 -1.23 1.05 -2.75
C VAL A 4 -0.07 1.30 -3.72
N ALA A 5 -0.11 0.66 -4.89
CA ALA A 5 0.87 0.89 -5.94
C ALA A 5 0.84 2.33 -6.47
N ALA A 6 -0.35 2.89 -6.68
CA ALA A 6 -0.49 4.27 -7.14
C ALA A 6 0.09 5.29 -6.14
N ILE A 7 -0.14 5.09 -4.84
CA ILE A 7 0.44 5.94 -3.78
C ILE A 7 1.98 5.84 -3.80
N ALA A 8 2.53 4.62 -3.83
CA ALA A 8 3.97 4.41 -3.84
C ALA A 8 4.66 4.92 -5.13
N ILE A 9 3.97 4.90 -6.27
CA ILE A 9 4.50 5.50 -7.51
C ILE A 9 4.45 7.02 -7.45
N ALA A 10 3.39 7.60 -6.86
CA ALA A 10 3.23 9.03 -6.75
C ALA A 10 4.25 9.65 -5.78
N ASP A 11 4.62 8.93 -4.73
CA ASP A 11 5.63 9.35 -3.76
C ASP A 11 6.48 8.15 -3.31
N PRO A 12 7.62 7.89 -4.00
CA PRO A 12 8.50 6.75 -3.73
C PRO A 12 9.23 6.80 -2.39
N ASP A 13 9.31 7.97 -1.75
CA ASP A 13 10.01 8.17 -0.49
C ASP A 13 9.13 7.87 0.73
N LEU A 14 7.82 7.65 0.52
CA LEU A 14 6.91 7.29 1.61
C LEU A 14 7.29 5.97 2.26
N SER A 15 7.31 5.97 3.59
CA SER A 15 7.45 4.73 4.33
C SER A 15 6.17 3.88 4.21
N LEU A 16 6.29 2.57 4.42
CA LEU A 16 5.14 1.66 4.51
C LEU A 16 4.10 2.10 5.55
N ARG A 17 4.55 2.80 6.62
CA ARG A 17 3.67 3.33 7.66
C ARG A 17 2.89 4.54 7.17
N ASP A 18 3.52 5.41 6.39
CA ASP A 18 2.87 6.60 5.85
C ASP A 18 1.83 6.21 4.81
N ILE A 19 2.15 5.25 3.94
CA ILE A 19 1.18 4.68 2.99
C ILE A 19 -0.02 4.06 3.73
N ALA A 20 0.22 3.29 4.81
CA ALA A 20 -0.86 2.75 5.63
C ALA A 20 -1.73 3.84 6.27
N ALA A 21 -1.11 4.89 6.82
CA ALA A 21 -1.82 6.01 7.41
C ALA A 21 -2.67 6.77 6.38
N GLN A 22 -2.14 6.95 5.16
CA GLN A 22 -2.87 7.59 4.08
C GLN A 22 -4.08 6.74 3.64
N LEU A 23 -3.92 5.43 3.52
CA LEU A 23 -5.06 4.54 3.23
C LEU A 23 -6.14 4.60 4.32
N ASP A 24 -5.75 4.64 5.59
CA ASP A 24 -6.68 4.84 6.71
C ASP A 24 -7.41 6.19 6.61
N GLN A 25 -6.70 7.27 6.27
CA GLN A 25 -7.28 8.61 6.09
C GLN A 25 -8.26 8.68 4.90
N MET A 26 -7.98 7.92 3.84
CA MET A 26 -8.87 7.77 2.69
C MET A 26 -10.10 6.91 2.99
N GLY A 27 -10.19 6.32 4.19
CA GLY A 27 -11.29 5.44 4.58
C GLY A 27 -11.26 4.06 3.89
N GLU A 28 -10.12 3.70 3.31
CA GLU A 28 -9.97 2.44 2.60
C GLU A 28 -9.95 1.26 3.56
N ARG A 29 -10.65 0.18 3.21
CA ARG A 29 -10.69 -1.01 4.06
C ARG A 29 -9.49 -1.91 3.81
N PRO A 30 -8.77 -2.36 4.86
CA PRO A 30 -7.74 -3.38 4.72
C PRO A 30 -8.29 -4.65 4.08
N VAL A 31 -7.54 -5.22 3.15
CA VAL A 31 -7.95 -6.43 2.39
C VAL A 31 -8.31 -7.61 3.31
N ARG A 32 -7.62 -7.74 4.45
CA ARG A 32 -7.87 -8.80 5.44
C ARG A 32 -8.93 -8.45 6.49
N GLY A 33 -9.74 -7.41 6.26
CA GLY A 33 -10.87 -7.05 7.12
C GLY A 33 -10.49 -6.44 8.48
N GLY A 34 -9.23 -6.03 8.66
CA GLY A 34 -8.79 -5.34 9.87
C GLY A 34 -9.39 -3.93 10.02
N LYS A 35 -9.35 -3.37 11.23
CA LYS A 35 -9.87 -2.03 11.52
C LYS A 35 -9.00 -0.89 10.96
N LYS A 36 -7.70 -1.15 10.79
CA LYS A 36 -6.70 -0.20 10.28
C LYS A 36 -5.69 -0.90 9.38
N TRP A 37 -5.15 -0.16 8.42
CA TRP A 37 -4.06 -0.63 7.57
C TRP A 37 -2.81 -0.90 8.40
N GLN A 38 -2.24 -2.09 8.19
CA GLN A 38 -0.97 -2.46 8.79
C GLN A 38 0.15 -2.25 7.76
N PRO A 39 1.32 -1.73 8.16
CA PRO A 39 2.46 -1.57 7.25
C PRO A 39 2.88 -2.89 6.57
N SER A 40 2.71 -4.03 7.25
CA SER A 40 2.95 -5.36 6.67
C SER A 40 2.00 -5.67 5.52
N SER A 41 0.71 -5.37 5.65
CA SER A 41 -0.26 -5.53 4.56
C SER A 41 0.08 -4.65 3.36
N VAL A 42 0.62 -3.45 3.60
CA VAL A 42 1.11 -2.57 2.52
C VAL A 42 2.28 -3.22 1.80
N ARG A 43 3.28 -3.73 2.54
CA ARG A 43 4.42 -4.45 1.97
C ARG A 43 3.96 -5.63 1.11
N ASP A 44 3.08 -6.49 1.61
CA ASP A 44 2.60 -7.65 0.87
C ASP A 44 1.96 -7.26 -0.47
N LEU A 45 1.20 -6.16 -0.49
CA LEU A 45 0.57 -5.63 -1.69
C LEU A 45 1.56 -4.95 -2.65
N LEU A 46 2.62 -4.34 -2.14
CA LEU A 46 3.70 -3.81 -2.96
C LEU A 46 4.53 -4.94 -3.57
N ASP A 47 4.87 -5.97 -2.81
CA ASP A 47 5.55 -7.16 -3.30
C ASP A 47 4.72 -7.87 -4.39
N GLU A 48 3.39 -7.92 -4.20
CA GLU A 48 2.47 -8.35 -5.23
C GLU A 48 2.51 -7.44 -6.47
N ALA A 49 2.46 -6.12 -6.31
CA ALA A 49 2.54 -5.17 -7.41
C ALA A 49 3.85 -5.29 -8.22
N HIS A 50 4.98 -5.54 -7.56
CA HIS A 50 6.26 -5.83 -8.23
C HIS A 50 6.20 -7.13 -9.02
N ARG A 51 5.64 -8.21 -8.44
CA ARG A 51 5.47 -9.50 -9.14
C ARG A 51 4.60 -9.36 -10.39
N PHE A 52 3.61 -8.48 -10.36
CA PHE A 52 2.75 -8.19 -11.51
C PHE A 52 3.30 -7.10 -12.45
N GLY A 53 4.50 -6.57 -12.20
CA GLY A 53 5.15 -5.58 -13.06
C GLY A 53 4.52 -4.18 -13.01
N LEU A 54 3.70 -3.89 -12.00
CA LEU A 54 3.06 -2.59 -11.80
C LEU A 54 4.01 -1.55 -11.21
N ILE A 55 5.00 -2.01 -10.44
CA ILE A 55 6.06 -1.20 -9.84
C ILE A 55 7.38 -1.81 -10.25
N ARG A 56 8.34 -0.96 -10.64
CA ARG A 56 9.72 -1.39 -10.87
C ARG A 56 10.48 -1.29 -9.56
N ARG A 57 11.32 -2.30 -9.32
CA ARG A 57 12.25 -2.31 -8.20
C ARG A 57 13.35 -1.27 -8.40
#